data_AF-A0A419YKP9-F1
#
_entry.id   AF-A0A419YKP9-F1
#
_cell.length_a   1.000
_cell.length_b   1.000
_cell.length_c   1.000
_cell.angle_alpha   90.00
_cell.angle_beta   90.00
_cell.angle_gamma   90.00
#
_symmetry.space_group_name_H-M   'P 1'
#
loop_
_entity.id
_entity.type
_entity.pdbx_description
1 polymer ?
#
loop_
_entity_poly.entity_id
_entity_poly.type
_entity_poly.pdbx_seq_one_letter_code
_entity_poly.pdbx_strand_id
1 'polypeptide(L)'
;MDDDDLHLLPRTRAAELLAWADGAGLDPVPEPAVRTVLTLLELGGARLHDGFPELSSPVLEHLLYEQVHLYVQPDGDPAAYGAAVRLLIDHQRAARRLNAKRWEKLRAEADWQGEVLVSLLRRADLVTWPRLYALLLRADGVPVHELEQVRGWLEAFRELPEEERQAAFDRVPGLDGDGNWGQPGRPLLVGVSTDGARRLLEQGLMHRSYRNLAELTARGLPMPAELAGEFEQFEEAVAQAAIDLCGEWTVPGLARLLLEEFPDLAPEEY
;
A
#
# COMPACT_ATOMS: atom_id res chain seq x y z
N MET A 1 -21.53 13.03 3.27
CA MET A 1 -21.16 12.32 2.04
C MET A 1 -20.97 13.42 1.05
N ASP A 2 -19.71 13.79 0.90
CA ASP A 2 -19.29 14.69 -0.18
C ASP A 2 -19.31 13.88 -1.48
N ASP A 3 -19.42 14.56 -2.63
CA ASP A 3 -19.26 13.94 -3.97
C ASP A 3 -17.95 13.11 -4.06
N ASP A 4 -16.99 13.42 -3.19
CA ASP A 4 -15.71 12.75 -3.01
C ASP A 4 -15.80 11.26 -2.62
N ASP A 5 -16.91 10.82 -2.01
CA ASP A 5 -17.13 9.41 -1.63
C ASP A 5 -17.38 8.51 -2.85
N LEU A 6 -17.49 9.08 -4.05
CA LEU A 6 -17.90 8.39 -5.28
C LEU A 6 -16.77 7.97 -6.20
N HIS A 7 -15.55 8.44 -5.93
CA HIS A 7 -14.37 8.07 -6.68
C HIS A 7 -13.91 6.66 -6.37
N LEU A 8 -13.28 5.96 -7.32
CA LEU A 8 -12.75 4.61 -7.14
C LEU A 8 -11.69 4.52 -6.04
N LEU A 9 -10.75 5.48 -6.01
CA LEU A 9 -9.68 5.55 -5.02
C LEU A 9 -10.15 6.22 -3.72
N PRO A 10 -9.73 5.71 -2.53
CA PRO A 10 -9.97 6.38 -1.27
C PRO A 10 -9.39 7.80 -1.22
N ARG A 11 -10.23 8.79 -0.92
CA ARG A 11 -9.78 10.14 -0.53
C ARG A 11 -9.65 10.23 0.98
N THR A 12 -8.44 10.00 1.46
CA THR A 12 -8.18 9.96 2.91
C THR A 12 -8.27 11.35 3.54
N ARG A 13 -8.77 11.43 4.77
CA ARG A 13 -8.72 12.64 5.60
C ARG A 13 -7.36 12.85 6.29
N ALA A 14 -6.26 12.53 5.59
CA ALA A 14 -4.90 12.58 6.15
C ALA A 14 -4.52 14.00 6.62
N ALA A 15 -4.79 15.03 5.80
CA ALA A 15 -4.51 16.43 6.13
C ALA A 15 -5.24 16.88 7.41
N GLU A 16 -6.48 16.45 7.61
CA GLU A 16 -7.26 16.77 8.81
C GLU A 16 -6.71 16.06 10.05
N LEU A 17 -6.34 14.79 9.93
CA LEU A 17 -5.72 14.05 11.03
C LEU A 17 -4.38 14.67 11.45
N LEU A 18 -3.57 15.09 10.47
CA LEU A 18 -2.29 15.77 10.72
C LEU A 18 -2.49 17.16 11.34
N ALA A 19 -3.46 17.95 10.86
CA ALA A 19 -3.79 19.25 11.45
C ALA A 19 -4.28 19.12 12.90
N TRP A 20 -5.08 18.09 13.19
CA TRP A 20 -5.46 17.76 14.56
C TRP A 20 -4.26 17.38 15.42
N ALA A 21 -3.33 16.57 14.88
CA ALA A 21 -2.11 16.15 15.58
C ALA A 21 -1.25 17.34 15.99
N ASP A 22 -1.04 18.27 15.05
CA ASP A 22 -0.30 19.51 15.25
C ASP A 22 -0.96 20.39 16.33
N GLY A 23 -2.28 20.59 16.23
CA GLY A 23 -3.04 21.32 17.25
C GLY A 23 -3.02 20.68 18.64
N ALA A 24 -2.83 19.35 18.71
CA ALA A 24 -2.67 18.60 19.95
C ALA A 24 -1.22 18.54 20.46
N GLY A 25 -0.25 19.06 19.71
CA GLY A 25 1.18 19.06 20.06
C GLY A 25 1.80 17.66 20.07
N LEU A 26 1.33 16.76 19.21
CA LEU A 26 1.88 15.41 19.06
C LEU A 26 3.12 15.41 18.16
N ASP A 27 3.93 14.36 18.27
CA ASP A 27 5.09 14.18 17.41
C ASP A 27 4.68 14.10 15.93
N PRO A 28 5.41 14.76 15.01
CA PRO A 28 5.06 14.79 13.61
C PRO A 28 5.17 13.39 12.97
N VAL A 29 4.18 13.03 12.18
CA VAL A 29 4.16 11.79 11.37
C VAL A 29 4.18 12.17 9.89
N PRO A 30 5.01 11.53 9.05
CA PRO A 30 5.03 11.79 7.61
C PRO A 30 3.64 11.60 6.97
N GLU A 31 3.18 12.59 6.21
CA GLU A 31 1.90 12.53 5.50
C GLU A 31 1.75 11.30 4.60
N PRO A 32 2.78 10.86 3.83
CA PRO A 32 2.67 9.65 3.04
C PRO A 32 2.30 8.41 3.87
N ALA A 33 2.87 8.25 5.07
CA ALA A 33 2.55 7.13 5.94
C ALA A 33 1.11 7.18 6.45
N VAL A 34 0.62 8.37 6.83
CA VAL A 34 -0.78 8.57 7.26
C VAL A 34 -1.74 8.25 6.12
N ARG A 35 -1.48 8.79 4.92
CA ARG A 35 -2.29 8.53 3.73
C ARG A 35 -2.33 7.04 3.39
N THR A 36 -1.18 6.37 3.35
CA THR A 36 -1.11 4.91 3.11
C THR A 36 -1.92 4.11 4.12
N VAL A 37 -1.77 4.39 5.42
CA VAL A 37 -2.50 3.67 6.48
C VAL A 37 -4.01 3.86 6.33
N LEU A 38 -4.47 5.10 6.09
CA LEU A 38 -5.89 5.37 5.92
C LEU A 38 -6.45 4.70 4.66
N THR A 39 -5.72 4.75 3.54
CA THR A 39 -6.13 4.08 2.29
C THR A 39 -6.23 2.56 2.48
N LEU A 40 -5.21 1.93 3.07
CA LEU A 40 -5.21 0.47 3.26
C LEU A 40 -6.29 0.01 4.26
N LEU A 41 -6.55 0.78 5.32
CA LEU A 41 -7.66 0.48 6.23
C LEU A 41 -9.02 0.51 5.52
N GLU A 42 -9.24 1.52 4.68
CA GLU A 42 -10.49 1.64 3.93
C GLU A 42 -10.67 0.51 2.91
N LEU A 43 -9.62 0.20 2.13
CA LEU A 43 -9.61 -0.92 1.17
C LEU A 43 -9.71 -2.28 1.88
N GLY A 44 -9.11 -2.41 3.07
CA GLY A 44 -9.23 -3.57 3.95
C GLY A 44 -10.61 -3.72 4.61
N GLY A 45 -11.57 -2.86 4.27
CA GLY A 45 -12.96 -3.02 4.70
C GLY A 45 -13.28 -2.43 6.07
N ALA A 46 -12.39 -1.63 6.65
CA ALA A 46 -12.67 -0.95 7.91
C ALA A 46 -13.93 -0.08 7.76
N ARG A 47 -14.77 -0.09 8.80
CA ARG A 47 -15.97 0.74 8.84
C ARG A 47 -15.55 2.18 9.03
N LEU A 48 -16.17 3.09 8.29
CA LEU A 48 -15.90 4.51 8.43
C LEU A 48 -16.86 5.10 9.47
N HIS A 49 -16.32 5.88 10.40
CA HIS A 49 -17.08 6.72 11.30
C HIS A 49 -16.56 8.15 11.21
N ASP A 50 -17.45 9.10 10.90
CA ASP A 50 -17.09 10.50 10.64
C ASP A 50 -15.93 10.62 9.62
N GLY A 51 -15.93 9.76 8.59
CA GLY A 51 -14.90 9.73 7.54
C GLY A 51 -13.54 9.15 7.96
N PHE A 52 -13.43 8.55 9.15
CA PHE A 52 -12.22 7.85 9.61
C PHE A 52 -12.46 6.35 9.78
N PRO A 53 -11.50 5.47 9.42
CA PRO A 53 -11.59 4.04 9.69
C PRO A 53 -11.64 3.73 11.19
N GLU A 54 -12.60 2.92 11.63
CA GLU A 54 -12.70 2.42 13.00
C GLU A 54 -11.65 1.35 13.27
N LEU A 55 -10.93 1.48 14.39
CA LEU A 55 -9.86 0.55 14.73
C LEU A 55 -10.29 -0.48 15.77
N SER A 56 -9.83 -1.71 15.56
CA SER A 56 -9.96 -2.84 16.47
C SER A 56 -8.74 -3.75 16.34
N SER A 57 -8.49 -4.63 17.33
CA SER A 57 -7.34 -5.54 17.28
C SER A 57 -7.23 -6.33 15.97
N PRO A 58 -8.31 -6.97 15.45
CA PRO A 58 -8.22 -7.68 14.17
C PRO A 58 -7.93 -6.77 12.97
N VAL A 59 -8.42 -5.52 12.99
CA VAL A 59 -8.15 -4.54 11.93
C VAL A 59 -6.69 -4.10 11.97
N LEU A 60 -6.11 -3.94 13.16
CA LEU A 60 -4.69 -3.62 13.31
C LEU A 60 -3.81 -4.77 12.83
N GLU A 61 -4.12 -5.99 13.24
CA GLU A 61 -3.39 -7.19 12.82
C GLU A 61 -3.43 -7.34 11.30
N HIS A 62 -4.62 -7.25 10.69
CA HIS A 62 -4.74 -7.31 9.23
C HIS A 62 -3.92 -6.22 8.53
N LEU A 63 -3.97 -4.97 9.03
CA LEU A 63 -3.19 -3.89 8.44
C LEU A 63 -1.68 -4.11 8.59
N LEU A 64 -1.19 -4.16 9.84
CA LEU A 64 0.24 -4.06 10.15
C LEU A 64 1.00 -5.38 9.94
N TYR A 65 0.33 -6.52 10.13
CA TYR A 65 0.95 -7.83 9.95
C TYR A 65 0.73 -8.38 8.54
N GLU A 66 -0.45 -8.21 7.96
CA GLU A 66 -0.81 -8.90 6.70
C GLU A 66 -0.72 -8.01 5.46
N GLN A 67 -1.05 -6.71 5.55
CA GLN A 67 -1.22 -5.87 4.36
C GLN A 67 -0.06 -4.94 4.04
N VAL A 68 0.42 -4.13 5.01
CA VAL A 68 1.33 -3.00 4.69
C VAL A 68 2.60 -3.47 3.97
N HIS A 69 3.17 -4.60 4.40
CA HIS A 69 4.41 -5.13 3.81
C HIS A 69 4.24 -5.64 2.37
N LEU A 70 3.02 -5.84 1.88
CA LEU A 70 2.81 -6.26 0.48
C LEU A 70 3.04 -5.11 -0.49
N TYR A 71 2.74 -3.87 -0.07
CA TYR A 71 2.62 -2.74 -0.98
C TYR A 71 3.67 -1.65 -0.78
N VAL A 72 4.27 -1.57 0.41
CA VAL A 72 5.05 -0.39 0.79
C VAL A 72 6.55 -0.67 0.73
N GLN A 73 7.30 0.26 0.14
CA GLN A 73 8.75 0.33 0.32
C GLN A 73 9.14 1.74 0.81
N PRO A 74 9.30 1.95 2.13
CA PRO A 74 9.49 3.28 2.71
C PRO A 74 10.75 3.94 2.17
N ASP A 75 10.68 5.24 1.87
CA ASP A 75 11.83 6.10 1.52
C ASP A 75 12.43 6.81 2.75
N GLY A 76 12.12 6.30 3.94
CA GLY A 76 12.47 6.89 5.22
C GLY A 76 12.22 5.90 6.36
N ASP A 77 11.84 6.40 7.53
CA ASP A 77 11.65 5.56 8.71
C ASP A 77 10.42 4.62 8.56
N PRO A 78 10.61 3.28 8.52
CA PRO A 78 9.48 2.34 8.48
C PRO A 78 8.61 2.39 9.75
N ALA A 79 9.09 2.91 10.88
CA ALA A 79 8.27 3.06 12.08
C ALA A 79 7.14 4.10 11.92
N ALA A 80 7.19 4.93 10.87
CA ALA A 80 6.17 5.93 10.57
C ALA A 80 4.76 5.33 10.36
N TYR A 81 4.65 4.09 9.85
CA TYR A 81 3.34 3.44 9.65
C TYR A 81 2.69 3.05 10.98
N GLY A 82 3.47 2.54 11.94
CA GLY A 82 2.99 2.31 13.31
C GLY A 82 2.61 3.61 14.01
N ALA A 83 3.40 4.67 13.82
CA ALA A 83 3.09 6.00 14.33
C ALA A 83 1.80 6.59 13.74
N ALA A 84 1.55 6.40 12.44
CA ALA A 84 0.30 6.81 11.78
C ALA A 84 -0.93 6.09 12.36
N VAL A 85 -0.81 4.79 12.65
CA VAL A 85 -1.87 4.03 13.34
C VAL A 85 -2.13 4.58 14.74
N ARG A 86 -1.07 4.85 15.52
CA ARG A 86 -1.19 5.46 16.86
C ARG A 86 -1.88 6.81 16.81
N LEU A 87 -1.57 7.61 15.80
CA LEU A 87 -2.21 8.91 15.62
C LEU A 87 -3.72 8.77 15.43
N LEU A 88 -4.16 7.80 14.61
CA LEU A 88 -5.58 7.50 14.42
C LEU A 88 -6.25 6.99 15.71
N ILE A 89 -5.57 6.16 16.50
CA ILE A 89 -6.05 5.68 17.81
C ILE A 89 -6.25 6.85 18.78
N ASP A 90 -5.27 7.74 18.88
CA ASP A 90 -5.33 8.91 19.77
C ASP A 90 -6.43 9.88 19.32
N HIS A 91 -6.62 10.07 18.00
CA HIS A 91 -7.73 10.84 17.45
C HIS A 91 -9.10 10.25 17.82
N GLN A 92 -9.29 8.93 17.67
CA GLN A 92 -10.54 8.26 18.08
C GLN A 92 -10.79 8.36 19.59
N ARG A 93 -9.74 8.37 20.41
CA ARG A 93 -9.86 8.61 21.86
C ARG A 93 -10.30 10.04 22.16
N ALA A 94 -9.73 11.04 21.49
CA ALA A 94 -10.11 12.44 21.63
C ALA A 94 -11.57 12.68 21.19
N ALA A 95 -12.00 12.02 20.11
CA ALA A 95 -13.38 12.00 19.64
C ALA A 95 -14.34 11.18 20.52
N ARG A 96 -13.87 10.67 21.67
CA ARG A 96 -14.64 9.85 22.64
C ARG A 96 -15.20 8.55 22.08
N ARG A 97 -14.61 8.02 21.01
CA ARG A 97 -14.98 6.73 20.40
C ARG A 97 -14.34 5.54 21.11
N LEU A 98 -13.18 5.75 21.72
CA LEU A 98 -12.49 4.75 22.52
C LEU A 98 -12.59 5.07 24.02
N ASN A 99 -12.96 4.07 24.82
CA ASN A 99 -12.77 4.14 26.26
C ASN A 99 -11.30 3.95 26.63
N ALA A 100 -10.90 4.32 27.86
CA ALA A 100 -9.50 4.29 28.29
C ALA A 100 -8.86 2.90 28.12
N LYS A 101 -9.55 1.84 28.56
CA LYS A 101 -9.07 0.46 28.47
C LYS A 101 -8.83 0.01 27.01
N ARG A 102 -9.75 0.35 26.09
CA ARG A 102 -9.61 0.01 24.67
C ARG A 102 -8.49 0.82 24.02
N TRP A 103 -8.39 2.10 24.35
CA TRP A 103 -7.31 2.97 23.87
C TRP A 103 -5.93 2.44 24.30
N GLU A 104 -5.74 2.12 25.58
CA GLU A 104 -4.48 1.54 26.09
C GLU A 104 -4.13 0.23 25.36
N LYS A 105 -5.13 -0.66 25.20
CA LYS A 105 -4.94 -1.94 24.51
C LYS A 105 -4.49 -1.72 23.05
N LEU A 106 -5.25 -0.93 22.28
CA LEU A 106 -4.96 -0.72 20.86
C LEU A 106 -3.62 -0.01 20.66
N ARG A 107 -3.25 0.92 21.55
CA ARG A 107 -1.97 1.62 21.48
C ARG A 107 -0.80 0.66 21.70
N ALA A 108 -0.86 -0.19 22.73
CA ALA A 108 0.17 -1.20 22.98
C ALA A 108 0.29 -2.21 21.83
N GLU A 109 -0.85 -2.57 21.22
CA GLU A 109 -0.87 -3.46 20.05
C GLU A 109 -0.27 -2.80 18.81
N ALA A 110 -0.58 -1.52 18.56
CA ALA A 110 0.00 -0.75 17.46
C ALA A 110 1.52 -0.54 17.64
N ASP A 111 2.00 -0.33 18.87
CA ASP A 111 3.43 -0.25 19.18
C ASP A 111 4.13 -1.59 18.82
N TRP A 112 3.63 -2.70 19.36
CA TRP A 112 4.22 -4.02 19.11
C TRP A 112 4.15 -4.45 17.64
N GLN A 113 2.99 -4.32 16.99
CA GLN A 113 2.84 -4.68 15.58
C GLN A 113 3.61 -3.74 14.66
N GLY A 114 3.77 -2.46 15.04
CA GLY A 114 4.62 -1.52 14.31
C GLY A 114 6.08 -1.98 14.27
N GLU A 115 6.63 -2.46 15.40
CA GLU A 115 7.97 -3.05 15.44
C GLU A 115 8.07 -4.33 14.59
N VAL A 116 7.05 -5.19 14.63
CA VAL A 116 6.98 -6.39 13.78
C VAL A 116 6.99 -6.03 12.30
N LEU A 117 6.21 -5.01 11.90
CA LEU A 117 6.15 -4.54 10.51
C LEU A 117 7.52 -4.13 9.96
N VAL A 118 8.36 -3.45 10.76
CA VAL A 118 9.73 -3.10 10.36
C VAL A 118 10.55 -4.34 9.98
N SER A 119 10.31 -5.46 10.66
CA SER A 119 10.96 -6.74 10.33
C SER A 119 10.33 -7.41 9.12
N LEU A 120 9.00 -7.35 8.95
CA LEU A 120 8.32 -7.88 7.76
C LEU A 120 8.77 -7.15 6.48
N LEU A 121 8.97 -5.84 6.53
CA LEU A 121 9.46 -5.06 5.39
C LEU A 121 10.86 -5.46 4.94
N ARG A 122 11.69 -6.02 5.83
CA ARG A 122 13.04 -6.48 5.48
C ARG A 122 13.07 -7.92 5.00
N ARG A 123 12.00 -8.69 5.18
CA ARG A 123 12.01 -10.11 4.79
C ARG A 123 12.07 -10.28 3.28
N ALA A 124 13.16 -10.85 2.79
CA ALA A 124 13.30 -11.15 1.37
C ALA A 124 12.17 -12.07 0.89
N ASP A 125 11.73 -13.05 1.69
CA ASP A 125 10.70 -14.01 1.31
C ASP A 125 9.29 -13.40 1.15
N LEU A 126 9.07 -12.19 1.66
CA LEU A 126 7.80 -11.44 1.56
C LEU A 126 7.84 -10.27 0.55
N VAL A 127 8.93 -10.12 -0.20
CA VAL A 127 9.09 -9.01 -1.14
C VAL A 127 8.22 -9.23 -2.39
N THR A 128 7.65 -8.14 -2.91
CA THR A 128 6.97 -8.07 -4.22
C THR A 128 7.87 -7.39 -5.25
N TRP A 129 7.60 -7.56 -6.54
CA TRP A 129 8.44 -6.97 -7.60
C TRP A 129 8.58 -5.44 -7.46
N PRO A 130 7.51 -4.65 -7.27
CA PRO A 130 7.64 -3.20 -7.09
C PRO A 130 8.52 -2.83 -5.89
N ARG A 131 8.44 -3.59 -4.78
CA ARG A 131 9.26 -3.34 -3.58
C ARG A 131 10.74 -3.65 -3.82
N LEU A 132 11.03 -4.76 -4.51
CA LEU A 132 12.40 -5.13 -4.85
C LEU A 132 13.04 -4.12 -5.81
N TYR A 133 12.33 -3.75 -6.88
CA TYR A 133 12.83 -2.78 -7.86
C TYR A 133 12.96 -1.38 -7.26
N ALA A 134 12.07 -0.97 -6.35
CA ALA A 134 12.23 0.29 -5.61
C ALA A 134 13.53 0.32 -4.80
N LEU A 135 13.90 -0.80 -4.16
CA LEU A 135 15.17 -0.89 -3.44
C LEU A 135 16.39 -0.82 -4.38
N LEU A 136 16.34 -1.51 -5.54
CA LEU A 136 17.42 -1.45 -6.54
C LEU A 136 17.60 -0.04 -7.12
N LEU A 137 16.52 0.58 -7.57
CA LEU A 137 16.52 1.94 -8.11
C LEU A 137 17.13 2.93 -7.12
N ARG A 138 16.77 2.82 -5.83
CA ARG A 138 17.32 3.68 -4.78
C ARG A 138 18.78 3.36 -4.47
N ALA A 139 19.17 2.09 -4.47
CA ALA A 139 20.57 1.67 -4.28
C ALA A 139 21.49 2.22 -5.38
N ASP A 140 20.96 2.31 -6.60
CA ASP A 140 21.68 2.87 -7.77
C ASP A 140 21.53 4.41 -7.90
N GLY A 141 20.80 5.05 -6.98
CA GLY A 141 20.63 6.51 -6.96
C GLY A 141 19.75 7.05 -8.10
N VAL A 142 18.86 6.23 -8.65
CA VAL A 142 17.94 6.64 -9.71
C VAL A 142 16.91 7.65 -9.16
N PRO A 143 16.66 8.78 -9.86
CA PRO A 143 15.58 9.69 -9.50
C PRO A 143 14.20 9.04 -9.67
N VAL A 144 13.68 8.41 -8.62
CA VAL A 144 12.45 7.60 -8.65
C VAL A 144 11.16 8.39 -8.93
N HIS A 145 11.21 9.73 -8.93
CA HIS A 145 10.08 10.57 -9.30
C HIS A 145 10.08 10.96 -10.79
N GLU A 146 11.14 10.59 -11.53
CA GLU A 146 11.29 10.86 -12.95
C GLU A 146 11.10 9.57 -13.73
N LEU A 147 9.88 9.34 -14.24
CA LEU A 147 9.50 8.07 -14.87
C LEU A 147 10.42 7.66 -16.03
N GLU A 148 10.91 8.62 -16.82
CA GLU A 148 11.86 8.35 -17.91
C GLU A 148 13.22 7.84 -17.39
N GLN A 149 13.67 8.30 -16.23
CA GLN A 149 14.91 7.82 -15.60
C GLN A 149 14.72 6.39 -15.08
N VAL A 150 13.56 6.08 -14.51
CA VAL A 150 13.19 4.71 -14.08
C VAL A 150 13.13 3.78 -15.29
N ARG A 151 12.47 4.19 -16.37
CA ARG A 151 12.40 3.43 -17.63
C ARG A 151 13.79 3.17 -18.21
N GLY A 152 14.63 4.21 -18.34
CA GLY A 152 15.98 4.06 -18.87
C GLY A 152 16.87 3.15 -18.03
N TRP A 153 16.70 3.16 -16.70
CA TRP A 153 17.37 2.20 -15.82
C TRP A 153 16.87 0.77 -16.05
N LEU A 154 15.55 0.54 -16.19
CA LEU A 154 14.99 -0.78 -16.48
C LEU A 154 15.47 -1.34 -17.81
N GLU A 155 15.57 -0.50 -18.85
CA GLU A 155 16.14 -0.88 -20.15
C GLU A 155 17.59 -1.35 -20.00
N ALA A 156 18.43 -0.59 -19.30
CA ALA A 156 19.82 -0.96 -19.05
C ALA A 156 19.93 -2.24 -18.20
N PHE A 157 19.08 -2.39 -17.19
CA PHE A 157 19.06 -3.57 -16.33
C PHE A 157 18.63 -4.84 -17.09
N ARG A 158 17.69 -4.71 -18.04
CA ARG A 158 17.26 -5.81 -18.91
C ARG A 158 18.38 -6.38 -19.77
N GLU A 159 19.29 -5.53 -20.25
CA GLU A 159 20.42 -5.97 -21.10
C GLU A 159 21.52 -6.73 -20.33
N LEU A 160 21.49 -6.72 -18.99
CA LEU A 160 22.43 -7.49 -18.19
C LEU A 160 22.22 -9.00 -18.38
N PRO A 161 23.28 -9.83 -18.32
CA PRO A 161 23.12 -11.28 -18.21
C PRO A 161 22.25 -11.67 -17.00
N GLU A 162 21.52 -12.78 -17.11
CA GLU A 162 20.62 -13.24 -16.04
C GLU A 162 21.36 -13.43 -14.69
N GLU A 163 22.56 -13.98 -14.71
CA GLU A 163 23.41 -14.15 -13.53
C GLU A 163 23.75 -12.81 -12.84
N GLU A 164 23.98 -11.75 -13.63
CA GLU A 164 24.26 -10.41 -13.10
C GLU A 164 23.00 -9.77 -12.49
N ARG A 165 21.83 -9.99 -13.10
CA ARG A 165 20.54 -9.55 -12.54
C ARG A 165 20.23 -10.26 -11.22
N GLN A 166 20.40 -11.58 -11.16
CA GLN A 166 20.22 -12.35 -9.92
C GLN A 166 21.20 -11.91 -8.83
N ALA A 167 22.46 -11.68 -9.18
CA ALA A 167 23.46 -11.15 -8.25
C ALA A 167 23.15 -9.72 -7.78
N ALA A 168 22.40 -8.93 -8.54
CA ALA A 168 21.90 -7.62 -8.09
C ALA A 168 20.81 -7.80 -7.02
N PHE A 169 19.89 -8.76 -7.20
CA PHE A 169 18.87 -9.09 -6.20
C PHE A 169 19.46 -9.59 -4.88
N ASP A 170 20.53 -10.41 -4.94
CA ASP A 170 21.23 -10.91 -3.74
C ASP A 170 21.90 -9.80 -2.92
N ARG A 171 22.26 -8.68 -3.57
CA ARG A 171 23.04 -7.59 -2.97
C ARG A 171 22.20 -6.37 -2.60
N VAL A 172 20.89 -6.41 -2.84
CA VAL A 172 20.02 -5.26 -2.61
C VAL A 172 20.01 -4.88 -1.12
N PRO A 173 20.28 -3.62 -0.76
CA PRO A 173 20.26 -3.19 0.63
C PRO A 173 18.84 -3.19 1.18
N GLY A 174 18.69 -3.48 2.48
CA GLY A 174 17.41 -3.37 3.18
C GLY A 174 16.55 -4.63 3.16
N LEU A 175 17.01 -5.73 2.54
CA LEU A 175 16.44 -7.06 2.74
C LEU A 175 17.36 -7.93 3.61
N ASP A 176 16.76 -8.69 4.51
CA ASP A 176 17.37 -9.69 5.37
C ASP A 176 17.17 -11.08 4.74
N GLY A 177 18.20 -11.93 4.86
CA GLY A 177 18.25 -13.27 4.25
C GLY A 177 18.87 -13.26 2.86
N ASP A 178 19.20 -14.45 2.36
CA ASP A 178 19.87 -14.61 1.05
C ASP A 178 18.90 -14.51 -0.14
N GLY A 179 17.59 -14.44 0.10
CA GLY A 179 16.55 -14.30 -0.94
C GLY A 179 16.45 -15.49 -1.91
N ASN A 180 17.48 -16.34 -1.98
CA ASN A 180 17.62 -17.52 -2.83
C ASN A 180 17.34 -17.23 -4.31
N TRP A 181 17.80 -16.08 -4.81
CA TRP A 181 17.44 -15.57 -6.15
C TRP A 181 17.94 -16.46 -7.30
N GLY A 182 19.03 -17.19 -7.09
CA GLY A 182 19.52 -18.21 -8.02
C GLY A 182 18.80 -19.57 -7.97
N GLN A 183 17.84 -19.77 -7.07
CA GLN A 183 17.05 -21.00 -7.05
C GLN A 183 15.97 -20.98 -8.14
N PRO A 184 15.80 -22.07 -8.90
CA PRO A 184 14.72 -22.17 -9.88
C PRO A 184 13.36 -21.90 -9.25
N GLY A 185 12.60 -20.97 -9.84
CA GLY A 185 11.24 -20.63 -9.42
C GLY A 185 11.15 -19.54 -8.34
N ARG A 186 12.26 -19.05 -7.77
CA ARG A 186 12.22 -17.93 -6.82
C ARG A 186 11.64 -16.64 -7.44
N PRO A 187 12.07 -16.19 -8.63
CA PRO A 187 11.42 -15.06 -9.31
C PRO A 187 9.91 -15.24 -9.47
N LEU A 188 9.48 -16.47 -9.81
CA LEU A 188 8.06 -16.75 -9.99
C LEU A 188 7.26 -16.68 -8.68
N LEU A 189 7.83 -17.13 -7.55
CA LEU A 189 7.17 -16.99 -6.26
C LEU A 189 6.94 -15.51 -5.91
N VAL A 190 7.90 -14.63 -6.22
CA VAL A 190 7.75 -13.18 -6.07
C VAL A 190 6.66 -12.65 -7.01
N GLY A 191 6.60 -13.18 -8.23
CA GLY A 191 5.54 -12.93 -9.19
C GLY A 191 4.14 -13.24 -8.66
N VAL A 192 3.94 -14.46 -8.16
CA VAL A 192 2.66 -14.91 -7.57
C VAL A 192 2.28 -14.05 -6.36
N SER A 193 3.22 -13.68 -5.51
CA SER A 193 2.96 -12.75 -4.41
C SER A 193 2.60 -11.34 -4.89
N THR A 194 3.18 -10.88 -6.00
CA THR A 194 2.89 -9.56 -6.59
C THR A 194 1.49 -9.53 -7.19
N ASP A 195 1.13 -10.54 -7.99
CA ASP A 195 -0.23 -10.70 -8.53
C ASP A 195 -1.26 -10.86 -7.41
N GLY A 196 -0.97 -11.68 -6.40
CA GLY A 196 -1.84 -11.85 -5.23
C GLY A 196 -2.08 -10.54 -4.48
N ALA A 197 -1.04 -9.73 -4.27
CA ALA A 197 -1.16 -8.41 -3.67
C ALA A 197 -2.03 -7.48 -4.53
N ARG A 198 -1.81 -7.43 -5.86
CA ARG A 198 -2.64 -6.64 -6.78
C ARG A 198 -4.12 -7.04 -6.71
N ARG A 199 -4.43 -8.33 -6.74
CA ARG A 199 -5.81 -8.84 -6.64
C ARG A 199 -6.50 -8.49 -5.32
N LEU A 200 -5.76 -8.40 -4.22
CA LEU A 200 -6.31 -7.93 -2.94
C LEU A 200 -6.72 -6.45 -3.00
N LEU A 201 -5.94 -5.60 -3.69
CA LEU A 201 -6.34 -4.21 -3.94
C LEU A 201 -7.56 -4.12 -4.85
N GLU A 202 -7.61 -4.91 -5.93
CA GLU A 202 -8.78 -4.99 -6.82
C GLU A 202 -10.05 -5.34 -6.02
N GLN A 203 -10.00 -6.39 -5.21
CA GLN A 203 -11.10 -6.79 -4.34
C GLN A 203 -11.50 -5.68 -3.35
N GLY A 204 -10.52 -5.00 -2.76
CA GLY A 204 -10.77 -3.87 -1.86
C GLY A 204 -11.49 -2.71 -2.56
N LEU A 205 -11.04 -2.35 -3.77
CA LEU A 205 -11.64 -1.31 -4.60
C LEU A 205 -13.07 -1.67 -5.06
N MET A 206 -13.30 -2.93 -5.45
CA MET A 206 -14.65 -3.42 -5.77
C MET A 206 -15.58 -3.34 -4.56
N HIS A 207 -15.16 -3.91 -3.42
CA HIS A 207 -15.97 -3.91 -2.20
C HIS A 207 -16.31 -2.51 -1.71
N ARG A 208 -15.34 -1.58 -1.81
CA ARG A 208 -15.57 -0.17 -1.51
C ARG A 208 -16.61 0.44 -2.44
N SER A 209 -16.46 0.25 -3.75
CA SER A 209 -17.40 0.77 -4.74
C SER A 209 -18.83 0.26 -4.52
N TYR A 210 -18.99 -1.03 -4.24
CA TYR A 210 -20.30 -1.61 -3.93
C TYR A 210 -20.92 -1.05 -2.64
N ARG A 211 -20.12 -0.83 -1.60
CA ARG A 211 -20.59 -0.20 -0.36
C ARG A 211 -21.10 1.21 -0.65
N ASN A 212 -20.36 2.00 -1.40
CA ASN A 212 -20.72 3.38 -1.74
C ASN A 212 -21.99 3.42 -2.61
N LEU A 213 -22.14 2.49 -3.56
CA LEU A 213 -23.36 2.34 -4.37
C LEU A 213 -24.59 1.96 -3.53
N ALA A 214 -24.44 1.06 -2.55
CA ALA A 214 -25.53 0.69 -1.65
C ALA A 214 -25.98 1.89 -0.81
N GLU A 215 -25.04 2.71 -0.33
CA GLU A 215 -25.34 3.92 0.43
C GLU A 215 -25.97 5.03 -0.42
N LEU A 216 -25.51 5.22 -1.67
CA LEU A 216 -26.11 6.13 -2.64
C LEU A 216 -27.57 5.76 -2.93
N THR A 217 -27.81 4.47 -3.19
CA THR A 217 -29.14 3.93 -3.48
C THR A 217 -30.08 4.15 -2.30
N ALA A 218 -29.61 3.90 -1.06
CA ALA A 218 -30.38 4.14 0.15
C ALA A 218 -30.77 5.62 0.34
N ARG A 219 -30.03 6.55 -0.27
CA ARG A 219 -30.25 8.01 -0.18
C ARG A 219 -30.96 8.60 -1.40
N GLY A 220 -31.24 7.81 -2.44
CA GLY A 220 -31.88 8.27 -3.67
C GLY A 220 -31.02 9.25 -4.50
N LEU A 221 -29.69 9.18 -4.35
CA LEU A 221 -28.74 10.02 -5.07
C LEU A 221 -28.38 9.39 -6.43
N PRO A 222 -28.03 10.20 -7.46
CA PRO A 222 -27.69 9.68 -8.78
C PRO A 222 -26.38 8.88 -8.77
N MET A 223 -26.25 7.95 -9.71
CA MET A 223 -25.05 7.12 -9.88
C MET A 223 -23.88 7.97 -10.44
N PRO A 224 -22.65 7.82 -9.93
CA PRO A 224 -21.47 8.51 -10.45
C PRO A 224 -21.15 8.09 -11.87
N ALA A 225 -20.63 9.00 -12.69
CA ALA A 225 -20.25 8.70 -14.07
C ALA A 225 -19.20 7.58 -14.19
N GLU A 226 -18.28 7.51 -13.23
CA GLU A 226 -17.21 6.50 -13.15
C GLU A 226 -17.74 5.09 -12.86
N LEU A 227 -18.95 4.98 -12.29
CA LEU A 227 -19.66 3.72 -12.02
C LEU A 227 -20.83 3.50 -12.99
N ALA A 228 -21.15 4.50 -13.81
CA ALA A 228 -22.19 4.46 -14.81
C ALA A 228 -21.60 3.92 -16.13
N GLY A 229 -21.45 2.60 -16.21
CA GLY A 229 -20.90 1.91 -17.37
C GLY A 229 -21.29 0.43 -17.40
N GLU A 230 -20.78 -0.30 -18.38
CA GLU A 230 -20.89 -1.75 -18.38
C GLU A 230 -19.96 -2.34 -17.32
N PHE A 231 -20.36 -3.48 -16.75
CA PHE A 231 -19.62 -4.13 -15.65
C PHE A 231 -18.16 -4.42 -16.01
N GLU A 232 -17.90 -4.81 -17.26
CA GLU A 232 -16.55 -5.09 -17.78
C GLU A 232 -15.65 -3.84 -17.75
N GLN A 233 -16.19 -2.66 -18.07
CA GLN A 233 -15.43 -1.40 -18.04
C GLN A 233 -15.08 -0.99 -16.60
N PHE A 234 -15.95 -1.31 -15.65
CA PHE A 234 -15.70 -1.09 -14.22
C PHE A 234 -14.61 -2.03 -13.70
N GLU A 235 -14.64 -3.32 -14.05
CA GLU A 235 -13.60 -4.27 -13.68
C GLU A 235 -12.23 -3.88 -14.25
N GLU A 236 -12.18 -3.43 -15.50
CA GLU A 236 -10.94 -2.91 -16.11
C GLU A 236 -10.42 -1.66 -15.39
N ALA A 237 -11.30 -0.71 -15.05
CA ALA A 237 -10.92 0.48 -14.29
C ALA A 237 -10.39 0.14 -12.88
N VAL A 238 -10.99 -0.85 -12.22
CA VAL A 238 -10.51 -1.37 -10.93
C VAL A 238 -9.11 -1.97 -11.06
N ALA A 239 -8.89 -2.82 -12.07
CA ALA A 239 -7.58 -3.44 -12.31
C ALA A 239 -6.50 -2.39 -12.55
N GLN A 240 -6.80 -1.38 -13.36
CA GLN A 240 -5.88 -0.26 -13.63
C GLN A 240 -5.56 0.55 -12.37
N ALA A 241 -6.57 0.85 -11.56
CA ALA A 241 -6.36 1.55 -10.29
C ALA A 241 -5.54 0.74 -9.27
N ALA A 242 -5.71 -0.60 -9.25
CA ALA A 242 -4.90 -1.48 -8.40
C ALA A 242 -3.42 -1.47 -8.82
N ILE A 243 -3.13 -1.47 -10.13
CA ILE A 243 -1.77 -1.34 -10.66
C ILE A 243 -1.16 -0.01 -10.22
N ASP A 244 -1.88 1.10 -10.37
CA ASP A 244 -1.39 2.42 -9.99
C ASP A 244 -1.10 2.52 -8.48
N LEU A 245 -1.97 1.95 -7.64
CA LEU A 245 -1.78 1.92 -6.18
C LEU A 245 -0.54 1.10 -5.76
N CYS A 246 -0.22 0.01 -6.45
CA CYS A 246 1.02 -0.74 -6.21
C CYS A 246 2.29 0.13 -6.41
N GLY A 247 2.24 1.08 -7.34
CA GLY A 247 3.33 2.05 -7.59
C GLY A 247 3.34 3.23 -6.61
N GLU A 248 2.17 3.69 -6.16
CA GLU A 248 2.02 4.90 -5.31
C GLU A 248 2.84 4.83 -4.01
N TRP A 249 2.99 3.63 -3.43
CA TRP A 249 3.70 3.43 -2.15
C TRP A 249 5.12 2.84 -2.31
N THR A 250 5.62 2.78 -3.53
CA THR A 250 6.99 2.35 -3.87
C THR A 250 7.66 3.41 -4.75
N VAL A 251 7.47 3.31 -6.06
CA VAL A 251 7.95 4.21 -7.11
C VAL A 251 6.77 4.45 -8.06
N PRO A 252 6.26 5.69 -8.19
CA PRO A 252 5.12 5.98 -9.06
C PRO A 252 5.34 5.49 -10.50
N GLY A 253 4.37 4.76 -11.05
CA GLY A 253 4.42 4.20 -12.41
C GLY A 253 5.25 2.92 -12.57
N LEU A 254 6.07 2.52 -11.58
CA LEU A 254 6.93 1.33 -11.68
C LEU A 254 6.14 0.04 -11.90
N ALA A 255 5.05 -0.17 -11.15
CA ALA A 255 4.24 -1.38 -11.28
C ALA A 255 3.67 -1.55 -12.69
N ARG A 256 3.27 -0.44 -13.33
CA ARG A 256 2.79 -0.42 -14.72
C ARG A 256 3.91 -0.73 -15.71
N LEU A 257 5.08 -0.13 -15.55
CA LEU A 257 6.25 -0.43 -16.38
C LEU A 257 6.61 -1.92 -16.32
N LEU A 258 6.68 -2.50 -15.11
CA LEU A 258 7.02 -3.90 -14.92
C LEU A 258 6.00 -4.85 -15.54
N LEU A 259 4.70 -4.51 -15.50
CA LEU A 259 3.64 -5.34 -16.05
C LEU A 259 3.51 -5.22 -17.58
N GLU A 260 3.55 -3.99 -18.11
CA GLU A 260 3.18 -3.71 -19.50
C GLU A 260 4.41 -3.61 -20.43
N GLU A 261 5.51 -3.03 -19.96
CA GLU A 261 6.70 -2.74 -20.79
C GLU A 261 7.87 -3.71 -20.54
N PHE A 262 8.02 -4.21 -19.31
CA PHE A 262 9.13 -5.08 -18.87
C PHE A 262 8.67 -6.37 -18.16
N PRO A 263 7.71 -7.14 -18.73
CA PRO A 263 7.19 -8.35 -18.08
C PRO A 263 8.25 -9.45 -17.89
N ASP A 264 9.31 -9.44 -18.70
CA ASP A 264 10.44 -10.35 -18.58
C ASP A 264 11.31 -10.08 -17.34
N LEU A 265 11.31 -8.85 -16.83
CA LEU A 265 12.03 -8.45 -15.62
C LEU A 265 11.27 -8.79 -14.33
N ALA A 266 9.95 -8.92 -14.42
CA ALA A 266 9.06 -9.16 -13.28
C ALA A 266 7.97 -10.18 -13.64
N PRO A 267 8.33 -11.44 -13.92
CA PRO A 267 7.37 -12.45 -14.33
C PRO A 267 6.37 -12.71 -13.19
N GLU A 268 5.08 -12.68 -13.52
CA GLU A 268 3.96 -12.95 -12.59
C GLU A 268 3.19 -14.24 -12.92
N GLU A 269 3.28 -14.71 -14.16
CA GLU A 269 2.65 -15.95 -14.65
C GLU A 269 3.69 -16.85 -15.34
N TYR A 270 3.37 -18.15 -15.45
CA TYR A 270 4.22 -19.18 -16.08
C TYR A 270 4.30 -19.06 -17.61
#